data_AF-A0A969Z740-F1
#
_entry.id   AF-A0A969Z740-F1
#
_cell.length_a   1.000
_cell.length_b   1.000
_cell.length_c   1.000
_cell.angle_alpha   90.00
_cell.angle_beta   90.00
_cell.angle_gamma   90.00
#
_symmetry.space_group_name_H-M   'P 1'
#
loop_
_entity.id
_entity.type
_entity.pdbx_description
1 polymer ?
#
loop_
_entity_poly.entity_id
_entity_poly.type
_entity_poly.pdbx_seq_one_letter_code
_entity_poly.pdbx_strand_id
1 'polypeptide(L)'
;MDNDLKQRISQLRISDAAKEVLQLSGISVLEEANTYDIDNFTTLLSTHSPDVVLEIKKLLRKYGLPNGLKDLKLSNEVIKVLNDATIFNTAELLTASRSDLYLLFKANEEELDQINRVFEFYGINQLTEEDFDEHAEILKSQQDVADINLQQRIQKEVKKIRKGYGSRTYNHLKIRLASPDEIRAWSYGEVENHETINYRTAKPEEGGLFCERIFGPTKSFQCRCGKKQVSNSGQICPKCGVEITDSLVRRERMGHIELQAPIVHTWYLKNTPSRLAILLGIKAKALEEVVYYSSYIVIDPGSVPSLKKKDVLNEQGYFKLLEQYGRRFEAQTGAEAVKTLLMELDLDKEVKILRQKFKTSTKQKRERIIRRLEIVEAFNNSDNKPHWMVMDVIPVLPPDLRPMVQLDGGRFATTDLNDLYRRIINRNARLKKEKEENAPRLVIKNEMRMLQVAADALFDNARGGRRASSGRDRPLKSLSDLLRGKQGRFRQNLLGKRVDYSGRSVIIVGPDLKMYQAGIPREMAIILFKPFVLRELIKSGINRGEATRKYERLDDDVWAALEEVVKEHPILLNRAPTLHRLGIQAFEPKLIDGKAIRLHPLVTPAFNADFDGDQMA
;
A
#
# COMPACT_ATOMS: atom_id res chain seq x y z
N MET A 1 7.29 23.81 -12.54
CA MET A 1 7.87 24.64 -13.60
C MET A 1 7.37 26.08 -13.48
N ASP A 2 6.09 26.30 -13.13
CA ASP A 2 5.50 27.66 -13.03
C ASP A 2 6.19 28.62 -12.05
N ASN A 3 6.79 28.12 -10.96
CA ASN A 3 7.51 28.97 -10.00
C ASN A 3 8.90 29.42 -10.51
N ASP A 4 9.45 28.74 -11.52
CA ASP A 4 10.76 29.08 -12.11
C ASP A 4 10.61 30.13 -13.23
N LEU A 5 9.47 30.19 -13.92
CA LEU A 5 9.19 31.17 -14.98
C LEU A 5 9.09 32.62 -14.45
N LYS A 6 8.79 32.78 -13.16
CA LYS A 6 8.72 34.10 -12.49
C LYS A 6 10.07 34.58 -11.93
N GLN A 7 11.15 33.83 -12.15
CA GLN A 7 12.48 34.24 -11.71
C GLN A 7 13.01 35.39 -12.57
N ARG A 8 13.65 36.36 -11.92
CA ARG A 8 14.36 37.45 -12.61
C ARG A 8 15.60 36.89 -13.31
N ILE A 9 15.89 37.39 -14.51
CA ILE A 9 17.05 36.95 -15.29
C ILE A 9 18.38 37.12 -14.54
N SER A 10 18.47 38.12 -13.65
CA SER A 10 19.64 38.34 -12.78
C SER A 10 19.97 37.16 -11.85
N GLN A 11 18.99 36.29 -11.56
CA GLN A 11 19.14 35.14 -10.66
C GLN A 11 19.50 33.84 -11.41
N LEU A 12 19.49 33.85 -12.74
CA LEU A 12 19.78 32.67 -13.55
C LEU A 12 21.28 32.42 -13.68
N ARG A 13 21.65 31.14 -13.70
CA ARG A 13 23.04 30.68 -13.87
C ARG A 13 23.42 30.68 -15.36
N ILE A 14 23.62 31.86 -15.92
CA ILE A 14 23.99 32.13 -17.33
C ILE A 14 25.13 33.15 -17.33
N SER A 15 25.91 33.23 -18.41
CA SER A 15 26.90 34.29 -18.62
C SER A 15 26.30 35.71 -18.48
N ASP A 16 27.11 36.65 -18.00
CA ASP A 16 26.65 38.04 -17.80
C ASP A 16 26.32 38.72 -19.14
N ALA A 17 27.03 38.36 -20.22
CA ALA A 17 26.71 38.82 -21.57
C ALA A 17 25.31 38.37 -22.04
N ALA A 18 24.91 37.13 -21.76
CA ALA A 18 23.57 36.63 -22.11
C ALA A 18 22.47 37.31 -21.27
N LYS A 19 22.75 37.63 -20.00
CA LYS A 19 21.82 38.39 -19.16
C LYS A 19 21.62 39.81 -19.68
N GLU A 20 22.70 40.47 -20.09
CA GLU A 20 22.65 41.82 -20.67
C GLU A 20 21.83 41.83 -21.97
N VAL A 21 22.03 40.85 -22.86
CA VAL A 21 21.26 40.73 -24.10
C VAL A 21 19.75 40.58 -23.81
N LEU A 22 19.38 39.69 -22.89
CA LEU A 22 17.97 39.49 -22.54
C LEU A 22 17.37 40.75 -21.89
N GLN A 23 18.10 41.43 -21.01
CA GLN A 23 17.64 42.66 -20.35
C GLN A 23 17.51 43.84 -21.32
N LEU A 24 18.45 44.02 -22.25
CA LEU A 24 18.38 45.05 -23.29
C LEU A 24 17.21 44.81 -24.26
N SER A 25 16.84 43.55 -24.48
CA SER A 25 15.64 43.17 -25.23
C SER A 25 14.33 43.32 -24.42
N GLY A 26 14.38 43.90 -23.23
CA GLY A 26 13.18 44.13 -22.40
C GLY A 26 12.63 42.87 -21.73
N ILE A 27 13.40 41.77 -21.71
CA ILE A 27 13.07 40.56 -20.96
C ILE A 27 13.78 40.69 -19.60
N SER A 28 13.01 40.98 -18.56
CA SER A 28 13.45 41.09 -17.17
C SER A 28 13.10 39.82 -16.36
N VAL A 29 12.00 39.16 -16.74
CA VAL A 29 11.49 37.91 -16.19
C VAL A 29 11.33 36.89 -17.32
N LEU A 30 11.61 35.61 -17.05
CA LEU A 30 11.54 34.55 -18.07
C LEU A 30 10.17 34.43 -18.76
N GLU A 31 9.08 34.69 -18.03
CA GLU A 31 7.72 34.68 -18.56
C GLU A 31 7.50 35.70 -19.70
N GLU A 32 8.25 36.81 -19.71
CA GLU A 32 8.17 37.85 -20.75
C GLU A 32 8.71 37.36 -22.11
N ALA A 33 9.47 36.26 -22.13
CA ALA A 33 9.90 35.62 -23.37
C ALA A 33 8.72 35.06 -24.19
N ASN A 34 7.53 34.87 -23.61
CA ASN A 34 6.32 34.47 -24.33
C ASN A 34 5.75 35.58 -25.23
N THR A 35 6.23 36.83 -25.10
CA THR A 35 5.76 37.95 -25.94
C THR A 35 6.42 37.99 -27.32
N TYR A 36 7.40 37.11 -27.57
CA TYR A 36 8.22 37.08 -28.76
C TYR A 36 7.94 35.83 -29.59
N ASP A 37 7.79 36.00 -30.91
CA ASP A 37 7.76 34.89 -31.87
C ASP A 37 9.17 34.38 -32.18
N ILE A 38 9.29 33.15 -32.73
CA ILE A 38 10.58 32.58 -33.16
C ILE A 38 11.36 33.50 -34.09
N ASP A 39 10.72 34.16 -35.05
CA ASP A 39 11.40 35.04 -36.00
C ASP A 39 11.99 36.27 -35.29
N ASN A 40 11.25 36.85 -34.34
CA ASN A 40 11.74 37.98 -33.54
C ASN A 40 12.96 37.56 -32.70
N PHE A 41 12.90 36.38 -32.07
CA PHE A 41 14.07 35.83 -31.37
C PHE A 41 15.25 35.56 -32.29
N THR A 42 15.00 35.04 -33.50
CA THR A 42 16.06 34.76 -34.47
C THR A 42 16.74 36.05 -34.91
N THR A 43 15.97 37.11 -35.12
CA THR A 43 16.49 38.44 -35.49
C THR A 43 17.31 39.05 -34.35
N LEU A 44 16.80 38.99 -33.12
CA LEU A 44 17.53 39.45 -31.92
C LEU A 44 18.86 38.72 -31.77
N LEU A 45 18.85 37.40 -31.87
CA LEU A 45 20.03 36.55 -31.68
C LEU A 45 21.06 36.68 -32.80
N SER A 46 20.66 37.05 -34.02
CA SER A 46 21.57 37.18 -35.18
C SER A 46 22.65 38.26 -35.01
N THR A 47 22.44 39.22 -34.10
CA THR A 47 23.34 40.36 -33.89
C THR A 47 24.42 40.11 -32.82
N HIS A 48 24.41 38.93 -32.19
CA HIS A 48 25.25 38.61 -31.04
C HIS A 48 26.20 37.43 -31.30
N SER A 49 27.19 37.25 -30.42
CA SER A 49 28.20 36.19 -30.56
C SER A 49 27.59 34.78 -30.49
N PRO A 50 28.12 33.80 -31.24
CA PRO A 50 27.53 32.46 -31.36
C PRO A 50 27.44 31.72 -30.02
N ASP A 51 28.38 31.97 -29.10
CA ASP A 51 28.40 31.34 -27.77
C ASP A 51 27.23 31.82 -26.89
N VAL A 52 26.92 33.12 -26.93
CA VAL A 52 25.79 33.71 -26.20
C VAL A 52 24.47 33.21 -26.78
N VAL A 53 24.38 33.11 -28.11
CA VAL A 53 23.19 32.60 -28.80
C VAL A 53 22.89 31.15 -28.42
N LEU A 54 23.91 30.30 -28.36
CA LEU A 54 23.76 28.90 -27.97
C LEU A 54 23.28 28.77 -26.51
N GLU A 55 23.77 29.62 -25.62
CA GLU A 55 23.38 29.64 -24.21
C GLU A 55 21.91 30.05 -24.03
N ILE A 56 21.46 31.09 -24.76
CA ILE A 56 20.06 31.54 -24.75
C ILE A 56 19.14 30.48 -25.36
N LYS A 57 19.51 29.86 -26.49
CA LYS A 57 18.73 28.77 -27.10
C LYS A 57 18.56 27.57 -26.17
N LYS A 58 19.60 27.17 -25.44
CA LYS A 58 19.52 26.12 -24.41
C LYS A 58 18.57 26.49 -23.28
N LEU A 59 18.56 27.75 -22.88
CA LEU A 59 17.63 28.24 -21.87
C LEU A 59 16.17 28.17 -22.38
N LEU A 60 15.90 28.69 -23.58
CA LEU A 60 14.56 28.68 -24.18
C LEU A 60 14.04 27.24 -24.34
N ARG A 61 14.91 26.32 -24.79
CA ARG A 61 14.61 24.89 -24.88
C ARG A 61 14.26 24.26 -23.52
N LYS A 62 15.00 24.62 -22.47
CA LYS A 62 14.79 24.04 -21.13
C LYS A 62 13.41 24.40 -20.55
N TYR A 63 12.93 25.61 -20.84
CA TYR A 63 11.66 26.11 -20.31
C TYR A 63 10.50 26.04 -21.31
N GLY A 64 10.75 25.62 -22.57
CA GLY A 64 9.72 25.57 -23.62
C GLY A 64 9.15 26.96 -23.92
N LEU A 65 10.03 27.91 -24.23
CA LEU A 65 9.66 29.30 -24.49
C LEU A 65 9.97 29.68 -25.96
N PRO A 66 9.00 30.25 -26.71
CA PRO A 66 7.62 30.61 -26.30
C PRO A 66 6.75 29.39 -25.99
N ASN A 67 5.76 29.51 -25.09
CA ASN A 67 4.92 28.38 -24.65
C ASN A 67 3.77 28.05 -25.64
N GLY A 68 3.30 29.03 -26.40
CA GLY A 68 2.22 28.85 -27.36
C GLY A 68 2.68 28.24 -28.68
N LEU A 69 1.91 27.27 -29.21
CA LEU A 69 2.18 26.72 -30.55
C LEU A 69 2.00 27.75 -31.68
N LYS A 70 1.22 28.81 -31.45
CA LYS A 70 1.01 29.90 -32.41
C LYS A 70 2.24 30.79 -32.58
N ASP A 71 2.99 30.97 -31.50
CA ASP A 71 4.19 31.82 -31.44
C ASP A 71 5.39 31.15 -32.14
N LEU A 72 5.25 29.86 -32.48
CA LEU A 72 6.18 29.10 -33.31
C LEU A 72 6.03 29.34 -34.83
N LYS A 73 5.09 30.19 -35.27
CA LYS A 73 4.80 30.45 -36.70
C LYS A 73 4.42 29.21 -37.52
N LEU A 74 3.77 28.23 -36.89
CA LEU A 74 3.23 27.05 -37.57
C LEU A 74 1.92 27.36 -38.30
N SER A 75 1.64 26.65 -39.40
CA SER A 75 0.36 26.74 -40.09
C SER A 75 -0.80 26.25 -39.20
N ASN A 76 -2.02 26.72 -39.47
CA ASN A 76 -3.21 26.25 -38.73
C ASN A 76 -3.49 24.76 -38.92
N GLU A 77 -2.98 24.15 -39.99
CA GLU A 77 -3.12 22.72 -40.27
C GLU A 77 -2.17 21.90 -39.40
N VAL A 78 -0.90 22.30 -39.31
CA VAL A 78 0.09 21.68 -38.41
C VAL A 78 -0.37 21.75 -36.96
N ILE A 79 -0.89 22.91 -36.53
CA ILE A 79 -1.41 23.08 -35.16
C ILE A 79 -2.59 22.13 -34.89
N LYS A 80 -3.48 21.88 -35.87
CA LYS A 80 -4.57 20.92 -35.70
C LYS A 80 -4.04 19.50 -35.55
N VAL A 81 -3.12 19.08 -36.42
CA VAL A 81 -2.49 17.75 -36.35
C VAL A 81 -1.79 17.53 -35.00
N LEU A 82 -1.08 18.54 -34.50
CA LEU A 82 -0.45 18.48 -33.18
C LEU A 82 -1.47 18.37 -32.04
N ASN A 83 -2.56 19.14 -32.08
CA ASN A 83 -3.61 19.06 -31.08
C ASN A 83 -4.33 17.69 -31.10
N ASP A 84 -4.57 17.12 -32.28
CA ASP A 84 -5.14 15.78 -32.45
C ASP A 84 -4.19 14.70 -31.88
N ALA A 85 -2.89 14.92 -31.98
CA ALA A 85 -1.84 14.10 -31.38
C ALA A 85 -1.58 14.39 -29.88
N THR A 86 -2.45 15.16 -29.21
CA THR A 86 -2.35 15.55 -27.78
C THR A 86 -1.13 16.40 -27.41
N ILE A 87 -0.57 17.14 -28.38
CA ILE A 87 0.51 18.10 -28.18
C ILE A 87 -0.08 19.51 -28.21
N PHE A 88 -0.09 20.20 -27.06
CA PHE A 88 -0.76 21.50 -26.90
C PHE A 88 0.20 22.67 -26.65
N ASN A 89 1.44 22.38 -26.22
CA ASN A 89 2.45 23.40 -25.93
C ASN A 89 3.82 23.02 -26.52
N THR A 90 4.73 24.00 -26.53
CA THR A 90 6.06 23.83 -27.12
C THR A 90 6.94 22.88 -26.31
N ALA A 91 6.78 22.82 -24.99
CA ALA A 91 7.50 21.86 -24.14
C ALA A 91 7.13 20.40 -24.47
N GLU A 92 5.85 20.13 -24.73
CA GLU A 92 5.34 18.84 -25.21
C GLU A 92 5.87 18.51 -26.59
N LEU A 93 5.88 19.48 -27.52
CA LEU A 93 6.44 19.30 -28.86
C LEU A 93 7.93 18.92 -28.81
N LEU A 94 8.71 19.56 -27.94
CA LEU A 94 10.15 19.31 -27.77
C LEU A 94 10.47 18.00 -27.03
N THR A 95 9.50 17.42 -26.33
CA THR A 95 9.67 16.16 -25.57
C THR A 95 8.98 14.96 -26.22
N ALA A 96 8.16 15.19 -27.26
CA ALA A 96 7.50 14.16 -28.02
C ALA A 96 8.49 13.21 -28.72
N SER A 97 8.04 11.98 -28.97
CA SER A 97 8.86 10.99 -29.68
C SER A 97 9.11 11.44 -31.11
N ARG A 98 10.38 11.46 -31.52
CA ARG A 98 10.81 11.86 -32.87
C ARG A 98 10.19 10.97 -33.95
N SER A 99 10.08 9.67 -33.68
CA SER A 99 9.49 8.69 -34.58
C SER A 99 8.00 8.95 -34.84
N ASP A 100 7.24 9.32 -33.80
CA ASP A 100 5.81 9.61 -33.93
C ASP A 100 5.58 10.94 -34.65
N LEU A 101 6.41 11.97 -34.35
CA LEU A 101 6.37 13.24 -35.08
C LEU A 101 6.70 13.06 -36.55
N TYR A 102 7.75 12.30 -36.88
CA TYR A 102 8.09 12.02 -38.26
C TYR A 102 6.94 11.31 -39.00
N LEU A 103 6.32 10.30 -38.37
CA LEU A 103 5.18 9.58 -38.94
C LEU A 103 3.95 10.46 -39.19
N LEU A 104 3.69 11.44 -38.32
CA LEU A 104 2.57 12.37 -38.46
C LEU A 104 2.73 13.29 -39.68
N PHE A 105 3.96 13.70 -39.98
CA PHE A 105 4.24 14.73 -40.99
C PHE A 105 4.96 14.20 -42.24
N LYS A 106 5.32 12.90 -42.31
CA LYS A 106 5.99 12.30 -43.49
C LYS A 106 5.19 12.42 -44.80
N ALA A 107 3.88 12.57 -44.70
CA ALA A 107 3.00 12.63 -45.88
C ALA A 107 3.00 14.00 -46.55
N ASN A 108 3.45 15.06 -45.87
CA ASN A 108 3.45 16.43 -46.38
C ASN A 108 4.79 17.12 -46.06
N GLU A 109 5.65 17.25 -47.08
CA GLU A 109 7.00 17.82 -46.94
C GLU A 109 6.97 19.28 -46.42
N GLU A 110 5.97 20.08 -46.83
CA GLU A 110 5.85 21.48 -46.39
C GLU A 110 5.54 21.61 -44.88
N GLU A 111 4.84 20.64 -44.31
CA GLU A 111 4.52 20.60 -42.87
C GLU A 111 5.71 20.10 -42.06
N LEU A 112 6.44 19.11 -42.60
CA LEU A 112 7.66 18.58 -41.99
C LEU A 112 8.75 19.66 -41.93
N ASP A 113 8.91 20.46 -42.98
CA ASP A 113 9.86 21.57 -43.03
C ASP A 113 9.57 22.64 -41.96
N GLN A 114 8.29 22.92 -41.68
CA GLN A 114 7.90 23.84 -40.61
C GLN A 114 8.35 23.35 -39.23
N ILE A 115 8.22 22.06 -38.97
CA ILE A 115 8.66 21.46 -37.69
C ILE A 115 10.19 21.43 -37.61
N ASN A 116 10.85 21.09 -38.71
CA ASN A 116 12.30 21.09 -38.81
C ASN A 116 12.90 22.48 -38.55
N ARG A 117 12.27 23.55 -39.04
CA ARG A 117 12.65 24.94 -38.73
C ARG A 117 12.55 25.26 -37.24
N VAL A 118 11.52 24.76 -36.57
CA VAL A 118 11.39 24.92 -35.11
C VAL A 118 12.50 24.17 -34.38
N PHE A 119 12.81 22.94 -34.79
CA PHE A 119 13.88 22.14 -34.18
C PHE A 119 15.26 22.77 -34.39
N GLU A 120 15.52 23.31 -35.58
CA GLU A 120 16.75 24.04 -35.89
C GLU A 120 16.93 25.27 -34.99
N PHE A 121 15.85 26.03 -34.73
CA PHE A 121 15.90 27.16 -33.81
C PHE A 121 16.40 26.73 -32.41
N TYR A 122 15.90 25.62 -31.86
CA TYR A 122 16.30 25.09 -30.56
C TYR A 122 17.61 24.26 -30.55
N GLY A 123 18.29 24.14 -31.70
CA GLY A 123 19.51 23.36 -31.85
C GLY A 123 19.27 21.85 -31.69
N ILE A 124 18.16 21.36 -32.22
CA ILE A 124 17.78 19.94 -32.28
C ILE A 124 17.94 19.48 -33.73
N ASN A 125 18.42 18.24 -33.93
CA ASN A 125 18.58 17.67 -35.27
C ASN A 125 17.21 17.58 -35.99
N GLN A 126 17.22 17.84 -37.29
CA GLN A 126 16.06 17.70 -38.17
C GLN A 126 15.50 16.28 -38.11
N LEU A 127 14.19 16.14 -38.26
CA LEU A 127 13.50 14.86 -38.40
C LEU A 127 13.82 14.30 -39.78
N THR A 128 14.39 13.10 -39.82
CA THR A 128 14.80 12.41 -41.06
C THR A 128 14.23 11.00 -41.10
N GLU A 129 14.30 10.34 -42.26
CA GLU A 129 13.93 8.92 -42.40
C GLU A 129 14.68 8.01 -41.43
N GLU A 130 15.86 8.38 -40.95
CA GLU A 130 16.62 7.61 -39.95
C GLU A 130 15.97 7.61 -38.55
N ASP A 131 15.09 8.58 -38.25
CA ASP A 131 14.30 8.60 -37.01
C ASP A 131 13.10 7.62 -37.07
N PHE A 132 12.87 6.97 -38.21
CA PHE A 132 11.86 5.94 -38.40
C PHE A 132 12.37 4.57 -37.96
N ASP A 133 11.95 4.15 -36.77
CA ASP A 133 12.16 2.80 -36.26
C ASP A 133 11.14 1.83 -36.91
N GLU A 134 11.57 0.96 -37.83
CA GLU A 134 10.71 -0.08 -38.46
C GLU A 134 9.97 -0.95 -37.40
N HIS A 135 10.55 -1.09 -36.20
CA HIS A 135 9.94 -1.80 -35.09
C HIS A 135 8.66 -1.15 -34.53
N ALA A 136 8.46 0.17 -34.73
CA ALA A 136 7.29 0.88 -34.21
C ALA A 136 6.03 0.69 -35.08
N GLU A 137 6.18 0.54 -36.40
CA GLU A 137 5.06 0.33 -37.34
C GLU A 137 4.53 -1.12 -37.29
N ILE A 138 5.40 -2.09 -37.03
CA ILE A 138 5.02 -3.51 -36.83
C ILE A 138 4.18 -3.67 -35.55
N LEU A 139 4.41 -2.82 -34.54
CA LEU A 139 3.66 -2.83 -33.27
C LEU A 139 2.25 -2.26 -33.36
N LYS A 140 1.96 -1.39 -34.35
CA LYS A 140 0.62 -0.82 -34.58
C LYS A 140 -0.22 -1.67 -35.55
N SER A 141 0.41 -2.39 -36.48
CA SER A 141 -0.28 -3.26 -37.45
C SER A 141 -0.58 -4.67 -36.93
N GLN A 142 0.07 -5.13 -35.86
CA GLN A 142 -0.22 -6.40 -35.18
C GLN A 142 -1.19 -6.25 -33.98
N GLN A 143 -2.26 -5.48 -34.13
CA GLN A 143 -3.43 -5.59 -33.25
C GLN A 143 -4.48 -6.53 -33.85
N ASP A 144 -4.07 -7.76 -34.16
CA ASP A 144 -4.97 -8.91 -34.31
C ASP A 144 -4.32 -10.12 -33.64
N VAL A 145 -4.89 -10.48 -32.48
CA VAL A 145 -4.89 -11.80 -31.81
C VAL A 145 -3.61 -12.67 -31.91
N ALA A 146 -2.74 -12.62 -30.89
CA ALA A 146 -2.28 -13.78 -30.09
C ALA A 146 -1.03 -13.47 -29.23
N ASP A 147 -1.14 -13.76 -27.92
CA ASP A 147 -0.10 -14.16 -26.97
C ASP A 147 1.33 -13.61 -27.12
N ILE A 148 1.56 -12.40 -26.61
CA ILE A 148 2.92 -11.95 -26.24
C ILE A 148 2.91 -11.36 -24.81
N ASN A 149 3.43 -12.18 -23.89
CA ASN A 149 4.03 -11.88 -22.59
C ASN A 149 3.43 -10.73 -21.75
N LEU A 150 2.41 -11.08 -20.96
CA LEU A 150 1.85 -10.30 -19.85
C LEU A 150 2.94 -9.72 -18.90
N GLN A 151 4.07 -10.42 -18.74
CA GLN A 151 5.16 -10.03 -17.85
C GLN A 151 5.93 -8.78 -18.31
N GLN A 152 6.04 -8.53 -19.61
CA GLN A 152 6.79 -7.38 -20.13
C GLN A 152 5.97 -6.08 -20.02
N ARG A 153 4.62 -6.16 -20.09
CA ARG A 153 3.74 -5.01 -19.82
C ARG A 153 3.71 -4.63 -18.33
N ILE A 154 3.75 -5.60 -17.42
CA ILE A 154 3.78 -5.33 -15.97
C ILE A 154 5.05 -4.54 -15.57
N GLN A 155 6.16 -4.70 -16.29
CA GLN A 155 7.41 -4.02 -15.95
C GLN A 155 7.52 -2.58 -16.46
N LYS A 156 6.78 -2.19 -17.51
CA LYS A 156 6.99 -0.89 -18.17
C LYS A 156 6.28 0.32 -17.52
N GLU A 157 5.24 0.12 -16.69
CA GLU A 157 4.48 1.25 -16.11
C GLU A 157 4.44 1.32 -14.57
N VAL A 158 5.05 0.41 -13.84
CA VAL A 158 5.09 0.51 -12.38
C VAL A 158 6.34 1.29 -11.95
N LYS A 159 6.19 2.59 -11.69
CA LYS A 159 7.23 3.38 -11.00
C LYS A 159 7.64 2.63 -9.72
N LYS A 160 8.84 2.05 -9.71
CA LYS A 160 9.36 1.31 -8.55
C LYS A 160 9.43 2.27 -7.36
N ILE A 161 8.53 2.08 -6.39
CA ILE A 161 8.56 2.82 -5.12
C ILE A 161 9.90 2.49 -4.45
N ARG A 162 10.68 3.51 -4.06
CA ARG A 162 11.88 3.31 -3.25
C ARG A 162 11.48 2.72 -1.90
N LYS A 163 11.65 1.42 -1.76
CA LYS A 163 11.38 0.62 -0.56
C LYS A 163 12.45 0.86 0.51
N GLY A 164 12.39 2.03 1.16
CA GLY A 164 13.21 2.32 2.34
C GLY A 164 12.55 1.76 3.61
N TYR A 165 13.31 1.04 4.42
CA TYR A 165 12.84 0.41 5.66
C TYR A 165 13.04 1.32 6.88
N GLY A 166 12.28 1.08 7.95
CA GLY A 166 12.42 1.79 9.22
C GLY A 166 11.34 2.84 9.52
N SER A 167 11.40 3.37 10.75
CA SER A 167 10.45 4.36 11.24
C SER A 167 10.55 5.66 10.45
N ARG A 168 9.44 6.07 9.83
CA ARG A 168 9.31 7.38 9.18
C ARG A 168 8.36 8.25 9.99
N THR A 169 8.70 9.52 10.14
CA THR A 169 7.79 10.53 10.72
C THR A 169 6.77 10.96 9.67
N TYR A 170 5.51 11.09 10.08
CA TYR A 170 4.40 11.48 9.22
C TYR A 170 3.44 12.39 9.98
N ASN A 171 2.93 13.42 9.29
CA ASN A 171 1.96 14.35 9.87
C ASN A 171 0.51 13.92 9.62
N HIS A 172 0.26 13.18 8.53
CA HIS A 172 -1.09 12.78 8.10
C HIS A 172 -1.10 11.32 7.64
N LEU A 173 -2.25 10.66 7.82
CA LEU A 173 -2.52 9.30 7.35
C LEU A 173 -3.72 9.33 6.39
N LYS A 174 -3.54 8.82 5.16
CA LYS A 174 -4.60 8.65 4.15
C LYS A 174 -4.88 7.17 3.95
N ILE A 175 -6.15 6.78 3.88
CA ILE A 175 -6.60 5.42 3.54
C ILE A 175 -7.26 5.47 2.17
N ARG A 176 -6.95 4.51 1.31
CA ARG A 176 -7.49 4.38 -0.06
C ARG A 176 -7.59 2.92 -0.47
N LEU A 177 -8.27 2.64 -1.58
CA LEU A 177 -8.24 1.32 -2.20
C LEU A 177 -6.87 1.07 -2.82
N ALA A 178 -6.37 -0.15 -2.69
CA ALA A 178 -5.14 -0.57 -3.34
C ALA A 178 -5.46 -1.08 -4.74
N SER A 179 -4.78 -0.54 -5.75
CA SER A 179 -4.88 -1.11 -7.11
C SER A 179 -4.10 -2.43 -7.20
N PRO A 180 -4.42 -3.32 -8.15
CA PRO A 180 -3.64 -4.54 -8.37
C PRO A 180 -2.15 -4.25 -8.61
N ASP A 181 -1.84 -3.18 -9.34
CA ASP A 181 -0.46 -2.79 -9.65
C ASP A 181 0.29 -2.29 -8.41
N GLU A 182 -0.40 -1.60 -7.50
CA GLU A 182 0.18 -1.20 -6.22
C GLU A 182 0.48 -2.38 -5.32
N ILE A 183 -0.41 -3.38 -5.30
CA ILE A 183 -0.18 -4.62 -4.55
C ILE A 183 1.07 -5.34 -5.10
N ARG A 184 1.24 -5.40 -6.42
CA ARG A 184 2.46 -5.93 -7.06
C ARG A 184 3.69 -5.10 -6.71
N ALA A 185 3.56 -3.77 -6.67
CA ALA A 185 4.65 -2.86 -6.31
C ALA A 185 5.14 -3.05 -4.86
N TRP A 186 4.24 -3.34 -3.91
CA TRP A 186 4.61 -3.65 -2.53
C TRP A 186 5.34 -4.99 -2.42
N SER A 187 4.96 -5.93 -3.26
CA SER A 187 5.46 -7.29 -3.23
C SER A 187 6.94 -7.41 -3.61
N TYR A 188 7.63 -8.38 -3.02
CA TYR A 188 9.01 -8.75 -3.34
C TYR A 188 9.10 -10.04 -4.16
N GLY A 189 7.97 -10.71 -4.39
CA GLY A 189 7.92 -11.95 -5.14
C GLY A 189 6.56 -12.61 -5.04
N GLU A 190 6.27 -13.48 -5.99
CA GLU A 190 5.06 -14.30 -6.03
C GLU A 190 5.24 -15.56 -5.16
N VAL A 191 4.21 -15.90 -4.40
CA VAL A 191 4.13 -17.16 -3.64
C VAL A 191 3.34 -18.17 -4.46
N GLU A 192 4.07 -19.09 -5.09
CA GLU A 192 3.51 -20.13 -5.95
C GLU A 192 3.10 -21.38 -5.16
N ASN A 193 3.88 -21.72 -4.13
CA ASN A 193 3.73 -22.96 -3.39
C ASN A 193 3.08 -22.74 -2.02
N HIS A 194 2.24 -23.68 -1.62
CA HIS A 194 1.53 -23.66 -0.35
C HIS A 194 2.36 -24.23 0.82
N GLU A 195 3.53 -24.79 0.50
CA GLU A 195 4.48 -25.35 1.44
C GLU A 195 5.09 -24.25 2.33
N THR A 196 5.42 -24.61 3.57
CA THR A 196 5.92 -23.67 4.58
C THR A 196 7.40 -23.91 4.87
N ILE A 197 7.69 -24.99 5.58
CA ILE A 197 9.03 -25.39 6.00
C ILE A 197 9.23 -26.86 5.73
N ASN A 198 10.46 -27.25 5.44
CA ASN A 198 10.83 -28.63 5.28
C ASN A 198 10.77 -29.36 6.63
N TYR A 199 10.09 -30.50 6.70
CA TYR A 199 9.91 -31.24 7.95
C TYR A 199 11.22 -31.84 8.51
N ARG A 200 12.23 -32.13 7.66
CA ARG A 200 13.51 -32.70 8.12
C ARG A 200 14.51 -31.62 8.52
N THR A 201 14.65 -30.58 7.69
CA THR A 201 15.70 -29.57 7.86
C THR A 201 15.23 -28.32 8.60
N ALA A 202 13.92 -28.17 8.84
CA ALA A 202 13.28 -26.97 9.38
C ALA A 202 13.60 -25.68 8.60
N LYS A 203 14.13 -25.80 7.37
CA LYS A 203 14.42 -24.66 6.49
C LYS A 203 13.15 -24.28 5.70
N PRO A 204 12.93 -22.98 5.43
CA PRO A 204 11.83 -22.54 4.58
C PRO A 204 11.92 -23.11 3.15
N GLU A 205 10.78 -23.46 2.56
CA GLU A 205 10.74 -23.95 1.18
C GLU A 205 10.84 -22.84 0.13
N GLU A 206 11.32 -23.18 -1.07
CA GLU A 206 11.41 -22.23 -2.20
C GLU A 206 10.02 -21.98 -2.82
N GLY A 207 9.72 -20.72 -3.11
CA GLY A 207 8.39 -20.31 -3.61
C GLY A 207 7.26 -20.47 -2.58
N GLY A 208 7.55 -20.97 -1.38
CA GLY A 208 6.59 -21.20 -0.31
C GLY A 208 6.25 -19.96 0.53
N LEU A 209 5.34 -20.14 1.48
CA LEU A 209 4.85 -19.07 2.38
C LEU A 209 5.92 -18.46 3.28
N PHE A 210 7.08 -19.11 3.45
CA PHE A 210 8.18 -18.60 4.29
C PHE A 210 9.48 -18.36 3.50
N CYS A 211 9.40 -18.40 2.16
CA CYS A 211 10.54 -18.34 1.25
C CYS A 211 11.49 -17.18 1.55
N GLU A 212 12.78 -17.49 1.74
CA GLU A 212 13.80 -16.48 2.07
C GLU A 212 14.12 -15.55 0.90
N ARG A 213 13.91 -16.00 -0.35
CA ARG A 213 14.09 -15.17 -1.55
C ARG A 213 13.10 -14.00 -1.59
N ILE A 214 11.85 -14.26 -1.18
CA ILE A 214 10.77 -13.26 -1.21
C ILE A 214 10.83 -12.38 0.04
N PHE A 215 10.88 -13.00 1.22
CA PHE A 215 10.70 -12.29 2.49
C PHE A 215 12.02 -11.84 3.14
N GLY A 216 13.17 -12.32 2.67
CA GLY A 216 14.48 -12.04 3.25
C GLY A 216 15.03 -13.19 4.13
N PRO A 217 16.27 -13.08 4.62
CA PRO A 217 16.99 -14.18 5.27
C PRO A 217 16.50 -14.46 6.70
N THR A 218 16.47 -15.73 7.14
CA THR A 218 16.08 -16.08 8.51
C THR A 218 17.09 -15.63 9.56
N LYS A 219 18.37 -15.54 9.20
CA LYS A 219 19.46 -15.08 10.07
C LYS A 219 20.10 -13.82 9.48
N SER A 220 20.37 -12.82 10.30
CA SER A 220 21.01 -11.57 9.85
C SER A 220 22.33 -11.83 9.15
N PHE A 221 22.53 -11.16 8.01
CA PHE A 221 23.74 -11.21 7.20
C PHE A 221 24.15 -12.63 6.75
N GLN A 222 23.20 -13.56 6.68
CA GLN A 222 23.43 -14.94 6.28
C GLN A 222 22.40 -15.40 5.24
N CYS A 223 22.88 -15.92 4.10
CA CYS A 223 21.99 -16.50 3.10
C CYS A 223 21.56 -17.94 3.46
N ARG A 224 20.57 -18.49 2.73
CA ARG A 224 20.09 -19.88 2.90
C ARG A 224 21.20 -20.94 2.88
N CYS A 225 22.18 -20.78 2.00
CA CYS A 225 23.31 -21.71 1.84
C CYS A 225 24.31 -21.64 3.01
N GLY A 226 24.18 -20.63 3.88
CA GLY A 226 25.06 -20.45 5.04
C GLY A 226 26.20 -19.45 4.85
N LYS A 227 26.38 -18.89 3.64
CA LYS A 227 27.38 -17.83 3.40
C LYS A 227 27.02 -16.60 4.24
N LYS A 228 27.94 -16.18 5.10
CA LYS A 228 27.83 -14.96 5.91
C LYS A 228 28.70 -13.87 5.31
N GLN A 229 28.19 -12.63 5.26
CA GLN A 229 28.95 -11.48 4.78
C GLN A 229 28.46 -10.23 5.51
N VAL A 230 29.34 -9.62 6.31
CA VAL A 230 28.99 -8.49 7.19
C VAL A 230 29.23 -7.14 6.50
N SER A 231 30.17 -7.08 5.55
CA SER A 231 30.62 -5.82 4.92
C SER A 231 29.71 -5.30 3.80
N ASN A 232 29.02 -6.18 3.07
CA ASN A 232 28.23 -5.81 1.89
C ASN A 232 26.76 -6.16 2.11
N SER A 233 26.01 -5.26 2.76
CA SER A 233 24.55 -5.38 2.86
C SER A 233 23.90 -5.19 1.48
N GLY A 234 22.93 -6.04 1.14
CA GLY A 234 22.15 -5.95 -0.10
C GLY A 234 22.69 -6.77 -1.29
N GLN A 235 23.79 -7.51 -1.13
CA GLN A 235 24.24 -8.43 -2.18
C GLN A 235 23.34 -9.67 -2.24
N ILE A 236 22.89 -10.03 -3.45
CA ILE A 236 22.10 -11.24 -3.70
C ILE A 236 23.05 -12.43 -3.87
N CYS A 237 22.78 -13.53 -3.15
CA CYS A 237 23.58 -14.74 -3.27
C CYS A 237 23.37 -15.40 -4.65
N PRO A 238 24.42 -15.70 -5.43
CA PRO A 238 24.26 -16.31 -6.76
C PRO A 238 23.74 -17.75 -6.72
N LYS A 239 23.91 -18.47 -5.60
CA LYS A 239 23.46 -19.87 -5.47
C LYS A 239 22.00 -20.02 -5.09
N CYS A 240 21.51 -19.24 -4.12
CA CYS A 240 20.14 -19.36 -3.61
C CYS A 240 19.23 -18.17 -3.92
N GLY A 241 19.75 -17.11 -4.53
CA GLY A 241 18.99 -15.88 -4.82
C GLY A 241 18.52 -15.10 -3.58
N VAL A 242 18.96 -15.48 -2.37
CA VAL A 242 18.61 -14.77 -1.13
C VAL A 242 19.52 -13.55 -0.96
N GLU A 243 18.90 -12.41 -0.68
CA GLU A 243 19.57 -11.16 -0.39
C GLU A 243 20.19 -11.20 1.02
N ILE A 244 21.47 -10.86 1.14
CA ILE A 244 22.19 -10.81 2.41
C ILE A 244 21.88 -9.48 3.10
N THR A 245 20.92 -9.50 4.02
CA THR A 245 20.43 -8.35 4.81
C THR A 245 20.11 -8.77 6.24
N ASP A 246 19.66 -7.84 7.07
CA ASP A 246 19.14 -8.14 8.40
C ASP A 246 17.86 -8.97 8.35
N SER A 247 17.68 -9.89 9.29
CA SER A 247 16.46 -10.70 9.35
C SER A 247 15.20 -9.87 9.67
N LEU A 248 15.36 -8.67 10.24
CA LEU A 248 14.25 -7.75 10.54
C LEU A 248 13.42 -7.38 9.30
N VAL A 249 14.00 -7.43 8.11
CA VAL A 249 13.26 -7.17 6.85
C VAL A 249 12.10 -8.15 6.66
N ARG A 250 12.17 -9.36 7.25
CA ARG A 250 11.10 -10.38 7.19
C ARG A 250 9.81 -9.97 7.89
N ARG A 251 9.86 -8.91 8.69
CA ARG A 251 8.68 -8.30 9.32
C ARG A 251 8.01 -7.24 8.46
N GLU A 252 8.71 -6.73 7.44
CA GLU A 252 8.27 -5.62 6.60
C GLU A 252 7.99 -6.03 5.14
N ARG A 253 8.71 -7.03 4.60
CA ARG A 253 8.55 -7.48 3.21
C ARG A 253 7.26 -8.27 3.01
N MET A 254 6.45 -7.83 2.04
CA MET A 254 5.23 -8.52 1.63
C MET A 254 5.48 -9.39 0.40
N GLY A 255 4.69 -10.45 0.27
CA GLY A 255 4.58 -11.25 -0.95
C GLY A 255 3.24 -10.98 -1.62
N HIS A 256 2.99 -11.65 -2.75
CA HIS A 256 1.68 -11.65 -3.40
C HIS A 256 1.36 -13.01 -3.99
N ILE A 257 0.07 -13.25 -4.23
CA ILE A 257 -0.45 -14.41 -4.96
C ILE A 257 -1.20 -13.85 -6.17
N GLU A 258 -0.80 -14.24 -7.36
CA GLU A 258 -1.51 -13.91 -8.61
C GLU A 258 -2.69 -14.88 -8.77
N LEU A 259 -3.91 -14.36 -8.88
CA LEU A 259 -5.10 -15.21 -8.96
C LEU A 259 -5.38 -15.62 -10.40
N GLN A 260 -5.79 -16.87 -10.59
CA GLN A 260 -6.21 -17.40 -11.89
C GLN A 260 -7.61 -16.93 -12.31
N ALA A 261 -8.39 -16.42 -11.37
CA ALA A 261 -9.68 -15.80 -11.60
C ALA A 261 -9.86 -14.65 -10.59
N PRO A 262 -10.46 -13.52 -10.99
CA PRO A 262 -10.69 -12.41 -10.07
C PRO A 262 -11.63 -12.83 -8.94
N ILE A 263 -11.51 -12.16 -7.80
CA ILE A 263 -12.30 -12.42 -6.58
C ILE A 263 -12.92 -11.11 -6.11
N VAL A 264 -14.20 -11.12 -5.75
CA VAL A 264 -14.84 -9.95 -5.15
C VAL A 264 -14.43 -9.83 -3.69
N HIS A 265 -13.94 -8.67 -3.27
CA HIS A 265 -13.54 -8.49 -1.87
C HIS A 265 -14.77 -8.50 -0.93
N THR A 266 -14.74 -9.41 0.05
CA THR A 266 -15.88 -9.74 0.92
C THR A 266 -16.49 -8.55 1.66
N TRP A 267 -15.66 -7.59 2.11
CA TRP A 267 -16.14 -6.37 2.79
C TRP A 267 -17.04 -5.48 1.92
N TYR A 268 -16.87 -5.43 0.60
CA TYR A 268 -17.73 -4.61 -0.25
C TYR A 268 -18.99 -5.35 -0.70
N LEU A 269 -18.96 -6.69 -0.65
CA LEU A 269 -20.07 -7.55 -1.02
C LEU A 269 -21.04 -7.78 0.15
N LYS A 270 -20.55 -8.32 1.28
CA LYS A 270 -21.37 -8.84 2.40
C LYS A 270 -21.63 -7.85 3.52
N ASN A 271 -20.90 -6.73 3.60
CA ASN A 271 -21.18 -5.76 4.66
C ASN A 271 -22.55 -5.11 4.41
N THR A 272 -23.33 -4.93 5.47
CA THR A 272 -24.60 -4.20 5.40
C THR A 272 -24.34 -2.72 5.71
N PRO A 273 -24.65 -1.78 4.78
CA PRO A 273 -25.16 -1.99 3.43
C PRO A 273 -24.05 -2.35 2.42
N SER A 274 -24.39 -3.18 1.42
CA SER A 274 -23.44 -3.64 0.39
C SER A 274 -23.12 -2.50 -0.56
N ARG A 275 -21.85 -2.06 -0.56
CA ARG A 275 -21.41 -0.92 -1.37
C ARG A 275 -21.43 -1.26 -2.86
N LEU A 276 -21.05 -2.48 -3.22
CA LEU A 276 -21.11 -2.98 -4.60
C LEU A 276 -22.54 -3.05 -5.13
N ALA A 277 -23.47 -3.60 -4.34
CA ALA A 277 -24.86 -3.72 -4.74
C ALA A 277 -25.51 -2.35 -4.96
N ILE A 278 -25.25 -1.39 -4.06
CA ILE A 278 -25.76 -0.02 -4.20
C ILE A 278 -25.17 0.66 -5.43
N LEU A 279 -23.86 0.53 -5.66
CA LEU A 279 -23.19 1.14 -6.81
C LEU A 279 -23.76 0.65 -8.13
N LEU A 280 -23.91 -0.67 -8.29
CA LEU A 280 -24.46 -1.29 -9.50
C LEU A 280 -25.98 -1.08 -9.65
N GLY A 281 -26.70 -0.81 -8.55
CA GLY A 281 -28.14 -0.66 -8.54
C GLY A 281 -28.90 -2.00 -8.48
N ILE A 282 -28.26 -3.04 -7.97
CA ILE A 282 -28.77 -4.43 -7.92
C ILE A 282 -29.11 -4.79 -6.47
N LYS A 283 -30.05 -5.72 -6.26
CA LYS A 283 -30.33 -6.25 -4.91
C LYS A 283 -29.12 -7.05 -4.39
N ALA A 284 -28.73 -6.85 -3.13
CA ALA A 284 -27.55 -7.50 -2.54
C ALA A 284 -27.57 -9.03 -2.68
N LYS A 285 -28.70 -9.69 -2.38
CA LYS A 285 -28.85 -11.14 -2.52
C LYS A 285 -28.63 -11.63 -3.96
N ALA A 286 -29.17 -10.91 -4.95
CA ALA A 286 -29.01 -11.27 -6.36
C ALA A 286 -27.55 -11.11 -6.80
N LEU A 287 -26.84 -10.10 -6.32
CA LEU A 287 -25.41 -9.94 -6.58
C LEU A 287 -24.58 -11.06 -5.95
N GLU A 288 -24.91 -11.48 -4.72
CA GLU A 288 -24.26 -12.63 -4.08
C GLU A 288 -24.44 -13.92 -4.89
N GLU A 289 -25.65 -14.20 -5.38
CA GLU A 289 -25.93 -15.37 -6.22
C GLU A 289 -25.10 -15.37 -7.52
N VAL A 290 -24.86 -14.20 -8.12
CA VAL A 290 -23.98 -14.06 -9.29
C VAL A 290 -22.51 -14.31 -8.92
N VAL A 291 -22.02 -13.72 -7.83
CA VAL A 291 -20.62 -13.89 -7.39
C VAL A 291 -20.31 -15.35 -7.03
N TYR A 292 -21.25 -16.07 -6.43
CA TYR A 292 -21.11 -17.48 -6.09
C TYR A 292 -21.51 -18.45 -7.22
N TYR A 293 -21.50 -17.99 -8.47
CA TYR A 293 -21.72 -18.82 -9.66
C TYR A 293 -23.08 -19.55 -9.70
N SER A 294 -24.09 -19.03 -9.00
CA SER A 294 -25.45 -19.61 -8.96
C SER A 294 -26.38 -18.99 -10.02
N SER A 295 -26.15 -17.72 -10.34
CA SER A 295 -26.94 -16.96 -11.32
C SER A 295 -26.02 -16.26 -12.32
N TYR A 296 -26.59 -15.84 -13.45
CA TYR A 296 -25.91 -15.05 -14.48
C TYR A 296 -26.41 -13.62 -14.45
N ILE A 297 -25.57 -12.69 -14.87
CA ILE A 297 -25.95 -11.29 -15.04
C ILE A 297 -25.74 -10.88 -16.50
N VAL A 298 -26.73 -10.20 -17.07
CA VAL A 298 -26.69 -9.70 -18.44
C VAL A 298 -25.75 -8.49 -18.50
N ILE A 299 -24.67 -8.61 -19.28
CA ILE A 299 -23.74 -7.51 -19.56
C ILE A 299 -24.25 -6.71 -20.76
N ASP A 300 -24.57 -7.41 -21.85
CA ASP A 300 -25.17 -6.83 -23.04
C ASP A 300 -26.47 -7.57 -23.40
N PRO A 301 -27.63 -6.88 -23.36
CA PRO A 301 -28.91 -7.48 -23.77
C PRO A 301 -29.01 -7.73 -25.29
N GLY A 302 -28.17 -7.09 -26.12
CA GLY A 302 -28.18 -7.23 -27.57
C GLY A 302 -29.56 -6.96 -28.18
N SER A 303 -29.99 -7.80 -29.14
CA SER A 303 -31.28 -7.65 -29.85
C SER A 303 -32.48 -8.29 -29.14
N VAL A 304 -32.33 -8.78 -27.90
CA VAL A 304 -33.38 -9.53 -27.19
C VAL A 304 -34.31 -8.56 -26.47
N PRO A 305 -35.60 -8.42 -26.87
CA PRO A 305 -36.47 -7.37 -26.33
C PRO A 305 -36.81 -7.53 -24.83
N SER A 306 -36.74 -8.75 -24.31
CA SER A 306 -37.11 -9.08 -22.93
C SER A 306 -36.00 -8.83 -21.91
N LEU A 307 -34.76 -8.59 -22.35
CA LEU A 307 -33.60 -8.47 -21.46
C LEU A 307 -33.18 -7.02 -21.28
N LYS A 308 -32.82 -6.65 -20.05
CA LYS A 308 -32.15 -5.39 -19.75
C LYS A 308 -30.76 -5.66 -19.17
N LYS A 309 -29.85 -4.71 -19.40
CA LYS A 309 -28.54 -4.71 -18.77
C LYS A 309 -28.68 -4.77 -17.25
N LYS A 310 -27.88 -5.62 -16.59
CA LYS A 310 -27.91 -5.94 -15.15
C LYS A 310 -29.11 -6.78 -14.67
N ASP A 311 -29.93 -7.30 -15.58
CA ASP A 311 -30.91 -8.32 -15.19
C ASP A 311 -30.18 -9.61 -14.78
N VAL A 312 -30.67 -10.24 -13.71
CA VAL A 312 -30.11 -11.47 -13.16
C VAL A 312 -30.98 -12.63 -13.60
N LEU A 313 -30.34 -13.61 -14.24
CA LEU A 313 -30.97 -14.81 -14.80
C LEU A 313 -30.55 -16.03 -13.98
N ASN A 314 -31.52 -16.86 -13.61
CA ASN A 314 -31.23 -18.18 -13.05
C ASN A 314 -30.64 -19.09 -14.13
N GLU A 315 -29.93 -20.15 -13.73
CA GLU A 315 -29.28 -21.08 -14.66
C GLU A 315 -30.24 -21.65 -15.72
N GLN A 316 -31.42 -22.11 -15.32
CA GLN A 316 -32.45 -22.59 -16.26
C GLN A 316 -32.95 -21.50 -17.21
N GLY A 317 -33.09 -20.26 -16.73
CA GLY A 317 -33.51 -19.13 -17.55
C GLY A 317 -32.45 -18.75 -18.58
N TYR A 318 -31.18 -18.77 -18.18
CA TYR A 318 -30.05 -18.54 -19.07
C TYR A 318 -29.98 -19.58 -20.19
N PHE A 319 -30.10 -20.88 -19.87
CA PHE A 319 -30.07 -21.93 -20.89
C PHE A 319 -31.24 -21.84 -21.88
N LYS A 320 -32.46 -21.54 -21.42
CA LYS A 320 -33.62 -21.32 -22.30
C LYS A 320 -33.41 -20.17 -23.28
N LEU A 321 -32.87 -19.05 -22.80
CA LEU A 321 -32.58 -17.89 -23.64
C LEU A 321 -31.43 -18.16 -24.61
N LEU A 322 -30.42 -18.92 -24.17
CA LEU A 322 -29.32 -19.36 -25.01
C LEU A 322 -29.79 -20.28 -26.15
N GLU A 323 -30.75 -21.16 -25.88
CA GLU A 323 -31.36 -22.04 -26.89
C GLU A 323 -32.20 -21.24 -27.89
N GLN A 324 -32.97 -20.26 -27.42
CA GLN A 324 -33.85 -19.45 -28.27
C GLN A 324 -33.11 -18.40 -29.12
N TYR A 325 -32.12 -17.71 -28.54
CA TYR A 325 -31.49 -16.54 -29.15
C TYR A 325 -30.01 -16.76 -29.48
N GLY A 326 -29.41 -17.89 -29.09
CA GLY A 326 -28.00 -18.17 -29.33
C GLY A 326 -27.09 -17.13 -28.68
N ARG A 327 -26.08 -16.66 -29.44
CA ARG A 327 -25.10 -15.64 -29.00
C ARG A 327 -25.56 -14.19 -29.19
N ARG A 328 -26.85 -13.93 -29.37
CA ARG A 328 -27.39 -12.57 -29.60
C ARG A 328 -27.41 -11.68 -28.35
N PHE A 329 -27.10 -12.22 -27.18
CA PHE A 329 -26.94 -11.49 -25.93
C PHE A 329 -25.76 -12.07 -25.16
N GLU A 330 -25.17 -11.27 -24.28
CA GLU A 330 -24.05 -11.68 -23.44
C GLU A 330 -24.44 -11.65 -21.96
N ALA A 331 -24.36 -12.81 -21.30
CA ALA A 331 -24.50 -12.92 -19.87
C ALA A 331 -23.33 -13.71 -19.28
N GLN A 332 -22.73 -13.14 -18.23
CA GLN A 332 -21.59 -13.73 -17.53
C GLN A 332 -21.96 -14.04 -16.08
N THR A 333 -21.09 -14.75 -15.36
CA THR A 333 -21.28 -15.10 -13.96
C THR A 333 -19.97 -14.94 -13.17
N GLY A 334 -20.04 -14.93 -11.85
CA GLY A 334 -18.88 -14.80 -10.99
C GLY A 334 -18.35 -13.36 -10.86
N ALA A 335 -17.14 -13.26 -10.31
CA ALA A 335 -16.47 -11.98 -10.08
C ALA A 335 -16.06 -11.27 -11.38
N GLU A 336 -15.78 -12.02 -12.45
CA GLU A 336 -15.46 -11.48 -13.78
C GLU A 336 -16.59 -10.60 -14.30
N ALA A 337 -17.83 -11.09 -14.24
CA ALA A 337 -19.01 -10.34 -14.66
C ALA A 337 -19.17 -9.03 -13.88
N VAL A 338 -18.95 -9.08 -12.56
CA VAL A 338 -18.99 -7.89 -11.70
C VAL A 338 -17.90 -6.90 -12.07
N LYS A 339 -16.69 -7.38 -12.37
CA LYS A 339 -15.56 -6.54 -12.79
C LYS A 339 -15.86 -5.82 -14.10
N THR A 340 -16.35 -6.53 -15.11
CA THR A 340 -16.73 -5.96 -16.41
C THR A 340 -17.77 -4.86 -16.26
N LEU A 341 -18.84 -5.12 -15.48
CA LEU A 341 -19.88 -4.12 -15.20
C LEU A 341 -19.37 -2.89 -14.45
N LEU A 342 -18.32 -3.02 -13.63
CA LEU A 342 -17.69 -1.90 -12.93
C LEU A 342 -16.72 -1.12 -13.83
N MET A 343 -16.09 -1.76 -14.82
CA MET A 343 -15.22 -1.10 -15.79
C MET A 343 -16.02 -0.26 -16.79
N GLU A 344 -17.18 -0.75 -17.22
CA GLU A 344 -18.09 -0.03 -18.13
C GLU A 344 -18.87 1.11 -17.45
N LEU A 345 -18.76 1.25 -16.12
CA LEU A 345 -19.52 2.23 -15.36
C LEU A 345 -18.89 3.63 -15.51
N ASP A 346 -19.55 4.50 -16.26
CA ASP A 346 -19.23 5.92 -16.35
C ASP A 346 -19.82 6.68 -15.15
N LEU A 347 -18.94 7.09 -14.22
CA LEU A 347 -19.34 7.76 -12.98
C LEU A 347 -19.99 9.12 -13.23
N ASP A 348 -19.44 9.93 -14.13
CA ASP A 348 -19.93 11.28 -14.41
C ASP A 348 -21.32 11.27 -15.03
N LYS A 349 -21.55 10.36 -15.99
CA LYS A 349 -22.89 10.16 -16.58
C LYS A 349 -23.88 9.69 -15.53
N GLU A 350 -23.48 8.77 -14.66
CA GLU A 350 -24.37 8.24 -13.63
C GLU A 350 -24.77 9.30 -12.59
N VAL A 351 -23.86 10.20 -12.19
CA VAL A 351 -24.18 11.35 -11.32
C VAL A 351 -25.27 12.22 -11.95
N LYS A 352 -25.13 12.56 -13.24
CA LYS A 352 -26.12 13.39 -13.95
C LYS A 352 -27.50 12.72 -13.99
N ILE A 353 -27.55 11.43 -14.32
CA ILE A 353 -28.79 10.63 -14.37
C ILE A 353 -29.44 10.54 -12.98
N LEU A 354 -28.66 10.30 -11.94
CA LEU A 354 -29.17 10.18 -10.57
C LEU A 354 -29.72 11.51 -10.04
N ARG A 355 -29.05 12.65 -10.32
CA ARG A 355 -29.54 13.99 -9.96
C ARG A 355 -30.86 14.34 -10.65
N GLN A 356 -31.04 13.94 -11.91
CA GLN A 356 -32.32 14.10 -12.61
C GLN A 356 -33.43 13.24 -11.98
N LYS A 357 -33.15 11.95 -11.76
CA LYS A 357 -34.11 11.02 -11.12
C LYS A 357 -34.47 11.44 -9.70
N PHE A 358 -33.57 12.09 -8.99
CA PHE A 358 -33.81 12.58 -7.64
C PHE A 358 -34.97 13.59 -7.59
N LYS A 359 -35.06 14.51 -8.57
CA LYS A 359 -36.12 15.53 -8.64
C LYS A 359 -37.52 14.90 -8.79
N THR A 360 -37.65 13.90 -9.66
CA THR A 360 -38.95 13.30 -10.04
C THR A 360 -39.40 12.14 -9.15
N SER A 361 -38.53 11.60 -8.29
CA SER A 361 -38.82 10.37 -7.53
C SER A 361 -39.65 10.57 -6.26
N THR A 362 -40.36 9.52 -5.83
CA THR A 362 -41.09 9.44 -4.55
C THR A 362 -40.13 9.32 -3.35
N LYS A 363 -40.61 9.60 -2.12
CA LYS A 363 -39.79 9.64 -0.88
C LYS A 363 -38.90 8.41 -0.66
N GLN A 364 -39.43 7.18 -0.82
CA GLN A 364 -38.67 5.93 -0.65
C GLN A 364 -37.63 5.70 -1.76
N LYS A 365 -37.95 6.09 -3.01
CA LYS A 365 -37.01 6.00 -4.14
C LYS A 365 -35.90 7.04 -4.00
N ARG A 366 -36.22 8.24 -3.49
CA ARG A 366 -35.25 9.30 -3.19
C ARG A 366 -34.17 8.84 -2.22
N GLU A 367 -34.52 8.16 -1.13
CA GLU A 367 -33.53 7.68 -0.15
C GLU A 367 -32.50 6.70 -0.77
N ARG A 368 -32.96 5.78 -1.63
CA ARG A 368 -32.05 4.87 -2.36
C ARG A 368 -31.15 5.62 -3.35
N ILE A 369 -31.71 6.61 -4.04
CA ILE A 369 -30.95 7.45 -4.98
C ILE A 369 -29.89 8.25 -4.23
N ILE A 370 -30.22 8.85 -3.07
CA ILE A 370 -29.27 9.57 -2.22
C ILE A 370 -28.09 8.68 -1.85
N ARG A 371 -28.35 7.49 -1.28
CA ARG A 371 -27.27 6.56 -0.88
C ARG A 371 -26.38 6.14 -2.05
N ARG A 372 -26.95 6.03 -3.25
CA ARG A 372 -26.19 5.69 -4.45
C ARG A 372 -25.38 6.88 -4.96
N LEU A 373 -25.98 8.06 -4.97
CA LEU A 373 -25.32 9.31 -5.36
C LEU A 373 -24.13 9.60 -4.44
N GLU A 374 -24.28 9.43 -3.12
CA GLU A 374 -23.19 9.59 -2.14
C GLU A 374 -21.97 8.71 -2.48
N ILE A 375 -22.20 7.44 -2.86
CA ILE A 375 -21.10 6.52 -3.20
C ILE A 375 -20.45 6.92 -4.53
N VAL A 376 -21.25 7.25 -5.54
CA VAL A 376 -20.73 7.63 -6.88
C VAL A 376 -19.94 8.94 -6.79
N GLU A 377 -20.44 9.95 -6.08
CA GLU A 377 -19.73 11.22 -5.86
C GLU A 377 -18.46 11.00 -5.02
N ALA A 378 -18.49 10.12 -4.01
CA ALA A 378 -17.29 9.78 -3.26
C ALA A 378 -16.21 9.12 -4.13
N PHE A 379 -16.60 8.27 -5.09
CA PHE A 379 -15.65 7.72 -6.06
C PHE A 379 -15.11 8.80 -6.98
N ASN A 380 -15.98 9.68 -7.52
CA ASN A 380 -15.57 10.74 -8.44
C ASN A 380 -14.60 11.76 -7.81
N ASN A 381 -14.78 12.05 -6.52
CA ASN A 381 -13.91 12.94 -5.75
C ASN A 381 -12.63 12.24 -5.25
N SER A 382 -12.42 10.97 -5.57
CA SER A 382 -11.30 10.18 -5.07
C SER A 382 -10.46 9.61 -6.22
N ASP A 383 -9.21 9.28 -5.93
CA ASP A 383 -8.31 8.62 -6.90
C ASP A 383 -8.67 7.14 -7.15
N ASN A 384 -9.80 6.66 -6.61
CA ASN A 384 -10.13 5.25 -6.62
C ASN A 384 -10.98 4.87 -7.83
N LYS A 385 -10.64 3.76 -8.47
CA LYS A 385 -11.49 3.16 -9.50
C LYS A 385 -12.42 2.11 -8.90
N PRO A 386 -13.72 2.06 -9.28
CA PRO A 386 -14.68 1.12 -8.73
C PRO A 386 -14.29 -0.36 -8.89
N HIS A 387 -13.68 -0.71 -10.03
CA HIS A 387 -13.29 -2.08 -10.33
C HIS A 387 -12.17 -2.62 -9.41
N TRP A 388 -11.47 -1.78 -8.64
CA TRP A 388 -10.49 -2.22 -7.63
C TRP A 388 -11.12 -2.94 -6.42
N MET A 389 -12.44 -2.88 -6.26
CA MET A 389 -13.16 -3.72 -5.28
C MET A 389 -13.14 -5.21 -5.64
N VAL A 390 -12.80 -5.53 -6.90
CA VAL A 390 -12.54 -6.89 -7.39
C VAL A 390 -11.02 -7.07 -7.48
N MET A 391 -10.51 -8.07 -6.77
CA MET A 391 -9.08 -8.33 -6.63
C MET A 391 -8.60 -9.35 -7.65
N ASP A 392 -7.57 -8.99 -8.40
CA ASP A 392 -6.80 -9.93 -9.25
C ASP A 392 -5.60 -10.52 -8.49
N VAL A 393 -5.14 -9.82 -7.46
CA VAL A 393 -3.92 -10.14 -6.71
C VAL A 393 -4.20 -10.04 -5.23
N ILE A 394 -3.76 -11.04 -4.45
CA ILE A 394 -3.87 -11.02 -2.99
C ILE A 394 -2.48 -10.78 -2.37
N PRO A 395 -2.31 -9.74 -1.54
CA PRO A 395 -1.08 -9.56 -0.78
C PRO A 395 -0.93 -10.63 0.32
N VAL A 396 0.30 -11.13 0.49
CA VAL A 396 0.67 -12.06 1.54
C VAL A 396 1.41 -11.32 2.64
N LEU A 397 0.89 -11.45 3.87
CA LEU A 397 1.46 -10.81 5.05
C LEU A 397 2.91 -11.32 5.29
N PRO A 398 3.83 -10.48 5.81
CA PRO A 398 5.18 -10.90 6.17
C PRO A 398 5.18 -12.09 7.15
N PRO A 399 6.11 -13.06 7.01
CA PRO A 399 6.13 -14.31 7.78
C PRO A 399 6.26 -14.10 9.29
N ASP A 400 6.98 -13.07 9.73
CA ASP A 400 7.18 -12.81 11.17
C ASP A 400 5.90 -12.28 11.85
N LEU A 401 4.92 -11.79 11.08
CA LEU A 401 3.59 -11.45 11.59
C LEU A 401 2.65 -12.67 11.66
N ARG A 402 3.07 -13.80 11.08
CA ARG A 402 2.35 -15.09 11.07
C ARG A 402 3.32 -16.26 11.36
N PRO A 403 4.02 -16.23 12.52
CA PRO A 403 5.12 -17.13 12.78
C PRO A 403 4.66 -18.60 12.85
N MET A 404 5.61 -19.48 12.56
CA MET A 404 5.54 -20.91 12.84
C MET A 404 6.67 -21.23 13.80
N VAL A 405 6.32 -21.56 15.04
CA VAL A 405 7.30 -21.76 16.12
C VAL A 405 7.37 -23.24 16.44
N GLN A 406 8.59 -23.78 16.50
CA GLN A 406 8.82 -25.14 16.96
C GLN A 406 8.63 -25.19 18.48
N LEU A 407 7.78 -26.09 18.94
CA LEU A 407 7.56 -26.42 20.34
C LEU A 407 8.41 -27.62 20.74
N ASP A 408 8.57 -27.81 22.04
CA ASP A 408 9.21 -29.00 22.59
C ASP A 408 8.49 -30.28 22.10
N GLY A 409 9.28 -31.29 21.74
CA GLY A 409 8.78 -32.55 21.16
C GLY A 409 8.54 -32.51 19.65
N GLY A 410 9.16 -31.57 18.93
CA GLY A 410 9.18 -31.55 17.44
C GLY A 410 7.85 -31.14 16.79
N ARG A 411 6.89 -30.65 17.59
CA ARG A 411 5.62 -30.10 17.09
C ARG A 411 5.81 -28.66 16.64
N PHE A 412 4.98 -28.20 15.71
CA PHE A 412 4.97 -26.81 15.29
C PHE A 412 3.65 -26.14 15.69
N ALA A 413 3.75 -24.98 16.34
CA ALA A 413 2.64 -24.07 16.52
C ALA A 413 2.53 -23.17 15.28
N THR A 414 1.42 -23.29 14.55
CA THR A 414 1.12 -22.46 13.37
C THR A 414 0.07 -21.40 13.70
N THR A 415 0.18 -20.25 13.03
CA THR A 415 -0.87 -19.23 13.05
C THR A 415 -2.02 -19.63 12.10
N ASP A 416 -3.27 -19.42 12.50
CA ASP A 416 -4.50 -19.70 11.72
C ASP A 416 -4.44 -19.10 10.28
N LEU A 417 -3.79 -17.94 10.10
CA LEU A 417 -3.61 -17.28 8.80
C LEU A 417 -2.84 -18.15 7.79
N ASN A 418 -1.84 -18.92 8.24
CA ASN A 418 -1.04 -19.75 7.34
C ASN A 418 -1.90 -20.86 6.72
N ASP A 419 -2.86 -21.40 7.46
CA ASP A 419 -3.80 -22.40 6.94
C ASP A 419 -4.80 -21.79 5.95
N LEU A 420 -5.24 -20.54 6.19
CA LEU A 420 -6.10 -19.81 5.26
C LEU A 420 -5.37 -19.48 3.94
N TYR A 421 -4.12 -19.01 4.01
CA TYR A 421 -3.29 -18.79 2.82
C TYR A 421 -3.04 -20.10 2.06
N ARG A 422 -2.73 -21.20 2.76
CA ARG A 422 -2.53 -22.53 2.15
C ARG A 422 -3.75 -22.96 1.35
N ARG A 423 -4.96 -22.75 1.88
CA ARG A 423 -6.22 -23.08 1.18
C ARG A 423 -6.37 -22.28 -0.12
N ILE A 424 -6.05 -20.98 -0.12
CA ILE A 424 -6.14 -20.14 -1.32
C ILE A 424 -5.14 -20.60 -2.37
N ILE A 425 -3.86 -20.77 -1.99
CA ILE A 425 -2.81 -21.18 -2.93
C ILE A 425 -3.14 -22.55 -3.55
N ASN A 426 -3.61 -23.51 -2.74
CA ASN A 426 -4.02 -24.82 -3.24
C ASN A 426 -5.18 -24.76 -4.23
N ARG A 427 -6.20 -23.93 -3.95
CA ARG A 427 -7.34 -23.75 -4.86
C ARG A 427 -6.93 -23.04 -6.14
N ASN A 428 -6.05 -22.05 -6.03
CA ASN A 428 -5.53 -21.30 -7.17
C ASN A 428 -4.67 -22.18 -8.10
N ALA A 429 -3.75 -22.97 -7.52
CA ALA A 429 -2.94 -23.92 -8.27
C ALA A 429 -3.80 -25.02 -8.93
N ARG A 430 -4.82 -25.51 -8.23
CA ARG A 430 -5.79 -26.46 -8.80
C ARG A 430 -6.55 -25.82 -9.97
N LEU A 431 -7.08 -24.61 -9.80
CA LEU A 431 -7.79 -23.91 -10.86
C LEU A 431 -6.91 -23.69 -12.10
N LYS A 432 -5.62 -23.38 -11.91
CA LYS A 432 -4.64 -23.28 -12.99
C LYS A 432 -4.56 -24.59 -13.79
N LYS A 433 -4.34 -25.71 -13.09
CA LYS A 433 -4.23 -27.03 -13.69
C LYS A 433 -5.51 -27.44 -14.44
N GLU A 434 -6.68 -27.22 -13.84
CA GLU A 434 -7.97 -27.57 -14.46
C GLU A 434 -8.26 -26.72 -15.71
N LYS A 435 -7.77 -25.47 -15.76
CA LYS A 435 -7.83 -24.64 -16.97
C LYS A 435 -6.88 -25.15 -18.07
N GLU A 436 -5.65 -25.52 -17.71
CA GLU A 436 -4.65 -26.06 -18.65
C GLU A 436 -5.11 -27.40 -19.26
N GLU A 437 -5.78 -28.24 -18.47
CA GLU A 437 -6.36 -29.52 -18.92
C GLU A 437 -7.71 -29.36 -19.65
N ASN A 438 -8.19 -28.12 -19.87
CA ASN A 438 -9.49 -27.82 -20.48
C ASN A 438 -10.66 -28.60 -19.84
N ALA A 439 -10.68 -28.67 -18.50
CA ALA A 439 -11.72 -29.36 -17.76
C ALA A 439 -13.12 -28.80 -18.07
N PRO A 440 -14.19 -29.61 -17.91
CA PRO A 440 -15.56 -29.16 -18.16
C PRO A 440 -15.91 -27.87 -17.39
N ARG A 441 -16.69 -26.98 -18.02
CA ARG A 441 -17.06 -25.67 -17.45
C ARG A 441 -17.63 -25.74 -16.02
N LEU A 442 -18.34 -26.81 -15.69
CA LEU A 442 -18.90 -27.01 -14.34
C LEU A 442 -17.80 -27.17 -13.28
N VAL A 443 -16.73 -27.90 -13.60
CA VAL A 443 -15.58 -28.12 -12.69
C VAL A 443 -14.84 -26.80 -12.47
N ILE A 444 -14.57 -26.07 -13.55
CA ILE A 444 -13.91 -24.75 -13.50
C ILE A 444 -14.73 -23.77 -12.64
N LYS A 445 -16.04 -23.69 -12.86
CA LYS A 445 -16.95 -22.84 -12.06
C LYS A 445 -16.94 -23.22 -10.58
N ASN A 446 -16.94 -24.51 -10.28
CA ASN A 446 -16.89 -24.98 -8.90
C ASN A 446 -15.56 -24.60 -8.24
N GLU A 447 -14.42 -24.76 -8.90
CA GLU A 447 -13.13 -24.33 -8.36
C GLU A 447 -13.02 -22.81 -8.20
N MET A 448 -13.55 -22.02 -9.16
CA MET A 448 -13.65 -20.56 -9.00
C MET A 448 -14.52 -20.17 -7.79
N ARG A 449 -15.67 -20.83 -7.60
CA ARG A 449 -16.51 -20.64 -6.40
C ARG A 449 -15.75 -21.00 -5.12
N MET A 450 -15.03 -22.11 -5.11
CA MET A 450 -14.25 -22.54 -3.94
C MET A 450 -13.09 -21.57 -3.64
N LEU A 451 -12.48 -20.99 -4.67
CA LEU A 451 -11.46 -19.95 -4.53
C LEU A 451 -12.04 -18.68 -3.89
N GLN A 452 -13.21 -18.21 -4.35
CA GLN A 452 -13.94 -17.08 -3.73
C GLN A 452 -14.26 -17.35 -2.25
N VAL A 453 -14.73 -18.55 -1.91
CA VAL A 453 -15.03 -18.94 -0.52
C VAL A 453 -13.75 -18.99 0.33
N ALA A 454 -12.64 -19.46 -0.22
CA ALA A 454 -11.35 -19.48 0.48
C ALA A 454 -10.84 -18.06 0.76
N ALA A 455 -10.96 -17.15 -0.21
CA ALA A 455 -10.59 -15.74 -0.03
C ALA A 455 -11.50 -15.03 0.98
N ASP A 456 -12.81 -15.29 0.96
CA ASP A 456 -13.73 -14.78 1.98
C ASP A 456 -13.29 -15.17 3.39
N ALA A 457 -12.90 -16.43 3.60
CA ALA A 457 -12.44 -16.92 4.90
C ALA A 457 -11.13 -16.26 5.37
N LEU A 458 -10.24 -15.87 4.45
CA LEU A 458 -9.03 -15.11 4.78
C LEU A 458 -9.38 -13.71 5.31
N PHE A 459 -10.25 -12.98 4.61
CA PHE A 459 -10.59 -11.59 4.96
C PHE A 459 -11.56 -11.51 6.13
N ASP A 460 -12.70 -12.21 6.10
CA ASP A 460 -13.68 -12.27 7.19
C ASP A 460 -14.38 -13.65 7.25
N ASN A 461 -13.89 -14.52 8.13
CA ASN A 461 -14.45 -15.86 8.34
C ASN A 461 -15.75 -15.85 9.17
N ALA A 462 -16.13 -14.74 9.83
CA ALA A 462 -17.27 -14.75 10.73
C ALA A 462 -18.62 -14.60 10.01
N ARG A 463 -18.61 -13.95 8.84
CA ARG A 463 -19.81 -13.57 8.06
C ARG A 463 -20.20 -14.58 6.98
N GLY A 464 -19.46 -15.68 6.83
CA GLY A 464 -19.82 -16.79 5.94
C GLY A 464 -20.80 -17.77 6.60
N GLY A 465 -21.59 -18.48 5.80
CA GLY A 465 -22.54 -19.48 6.30
C GLY A 465 -21.85 -20.61 7.09
N ARG A 466 -20.88 -21.29 6.46
CA ARG A 466 -20.04 -22.29 7.14
C ARG A 466 -18.65 -21.73 7.38
N ARG A 467 -18.29 -21.55 8.65
CA ARG A 467 -16.97 -21.03 9.01
C ARG A 467 -15.89 -22.06 8.67
N ALA A 468 -14.78 -21.60 8.13
CA ALA A 468 -13.59 -22.42 7.99
C ALA A 468 -13.07 -22.77 9.39
N SER A 469 -13.14 -24.06 9.76
CA SER A 469 -12.58 -24.58 11.00
C SER A 469 -11.28 -25.33 10.75
N SER A 470 -10.46 -25.41 11.80
CA SER A 470 -9.32 -26.33 11.88
C SER A 470 -9.80 -27.70 12.39
N GLY A 471 -8.93 -28.72 12.37
CA GLY A 471 -9.26 -30.09 12.79
C GLY A 471 -9.74 -30.27 14.24
N ARG A 472 -9.76 -29.19 15.05
CA ARG A 472 -10.32 -29.15 16.41
C ARG A 472 -11.70 -28.47 16.49
N ASP A 473 -12.41 -28.34 15.37
CA ASP A 473 -13.70 -27.65 15.19
C ASP A 473 -13.75 -26.17 15.64
N ARG A 474 -12.63 -25.62 16.10
CA ARG A 474 -12.46 -24.20 16.35
C ARG A 474 -12.42 -23.44 15.01
N PRO A 475 -13.19 -22.33 14.87
CA PRO A 475 -13.11 -21.47 13.69
C PRO A 475 -11.74 -20.80 13.61
N LEU A 476 -11.17 -20.76 12.40
CA LEU A 476 -9.91 -20.07 12.12
C LEU A 476 -10.10 -18.55 12.26
N LYS A 477 -9.14 -17.86 12.89
CA LYS A 477 -9.14 -16.39 12.97
C LYS A 477 -8.75 -15.76 11.63
N SER A 478 -9.61 -14.89 11.11
CA SER A 478 -9.39 -14.14 9.86
C SER A 478 -8.59 -12.84 10.08
N LEU A 479 -8.20 -12.16 9.00
CA LEU A 479 -7.55 -10.85 9.07
C LEU A 479 -8.42 -9.81 9.80
N SER A 480 -9.73 -9.78 9.54
CA SER A 480 -10.65 -8.91 10.26
C SER A 480 -10.70 -9.22 11.76
N ASP A 481 -10.66 -10.49 12.17
CA ASP A 481 -10.72 -10.91 13.57
C ASP A 481 -9.46 -10.53 14.35
N LEU A 482 -8.30 -10.44 13.68
CA LEU A 482 -7.07 -9.95 14.30
C LEU A 482 -7.15 -8.46 14.63
N LEU A 483 -7.92 -7.68 13.87
CA LEU A 483 -8.06 -6.24 14.09
C LEU A 483 -9.17 -5.91 15.09
N ARG A 484 -10.33 -6.58 15.00
CA ARG A 484 -11.53 -6.26 15.79
C ARG A 484 -11.63 -7.03 17.10
N GLY A 485 -12.50 -6.55 17.99
CA GLY A 485 -12.85 -7.22 19.25
C GLY A 485 -11.93 -6.88 20.43
N LYS A 486 -12.21 -7.47 21.60
CA LYS A 486 -11.44 -7.22 22.83
C LYS A 486 -10.00 -7.73 22.73
N GLN A 487 -9.80 -8.88 22.08
CA GLN A 487 -8.49 -9.47 21.80
C GLN A 487 -7.87 -8.97 20.47
N GLY A 488 -8.49 -7.98 19.83
CA GLY A 488 -8.00 -7.42 18.57
C GLY A 488 -6.87 -6.42 18.79
N ARG A 489 -6.10 -6.13 17.74
CA ARG A 489 -4.91 -5.26 17.79
C ARG A 489 -5.18 -3.88 18.38
N PHE A 490 -6.28 -3.23 18.02
CA PHE A 490 -6.58 -1.87 18.48
C PHE A 490 -6.75 -1.79 20.00
N ARG A 491 -7.53 -2.70 20.59
CA ARG A 491 -7.83 -2.67 22.02
C ARG A 491 -6.73 -3.31 22.85
N GLN A 492 -6.26 -4.49 22.44
CA GLN A 492 -5.34 -5.27 23.27
C GLN A 492 -3.89 -4.80 23.16
N ASN A 493 -3.42 -4.39 21.97
CA ASN A 493 -1.99 -4.14 21.74
C ASN A 493 -1.63 -2.65 21.56
N LEU A 494 -2.52 -1.86 20.94
CA LEU A 494 -2.26 -0.43 20.74
C LEU A 494 -2.58 0.37 21.99
N LEU A 495 -3.74 0.13 22.62
CA LEU A 495 -4.13 0.77 23.89
C LEU A 495 -3.57 0.04 25.11
N GLY A 496 -3.51 -1.29 25.08
CA GLY A 496 -2.89 -2.11 26.12
C GLY A 496 -1.44 -2.45 25.77
N LYS A 497 -0.48 -1.72 26.32
CA LYS A 497 0.93 -2.12 26.20
C LYS A 497 1.45 -2.60 27.53
N ARG A 498 2.11 -3.76 27.51
CA ARG A 498 2.98 -4.14 28.63
C ARG A 498 4.19 -3.23 28.56
N VAL A 499 4.52 -2.65 29.71
CA VAL A 499 5.64 -1.74 29.86
C VAL A 499 6.73 -2.44 30.65
N ASP A 500 7.99 -2.17 30.30
CA ASP A 500 9.13 -2.56 31.12
C ASP A 500 9.26 -1.60 32.31
N TYR A 501 10.09 -1.95 33.29
CA TYR A 501 10.26 -1.18 34.53
C TYR A 501 8.97 -1.03 35.35
N SER A 502 8.16 -2.08 35.40
CA SER A 502 6.99 -2.19 36.28
C SER A 502 7.15 -3.36 37.24
N GLY A 503 6.66 -3.20 38.47
CA GLY A 503 6.58 -4.27 39.46
C GLY A 503 5.12 -4.53 39.84
N ARG A 504 4.87 -5.56 40.65
CA ARG A 504 3.58 -5.71 41.33
C ARG A 504 3.83 -6.39 42.67
N SER A 505 3.23 -5.85 43.73
CA SER A 505 3.25 -6.50 45.04
C SER A 505 1.99 -6.21 45.84
N VAL A 506 1.79 -6.96 46.92
CA VAL A 506 0.72 -6.77 47.90
C VAL A 506 1.00 -5.49 48.67
N ILE A 507 -0.06 -4.73 48.97
CA ILE A 507 0.04 -3.53 49.79
C ILE A 507 -0.21 -3.84 51.27
N ILE A 508 0.55 -3.18 52.13
CA ILE A 508 0.40 -3.19 53.58
C ILE A 508 0.35 -1.77 54.13
N VAL A 509 -0.18 -1.62 55.33
CA VAL A 509 -0.30 -0.31 55.97
C VAL A 509 1.08 0.26 56.33
N GLY A 510 1.33 1.52 55.96
CA GLY A 510 2.53 2.27 56.30
C GLY A 510 2.19 3.56 57.06
N PRO A 511 1.80 3.49 58.34
CA PRO A 511 1.37 4.66 59.09
C PRO A 511 2.50 5.67 59.35
N ASP A 512 3.75 5.21 59.37
CA ASP A 512 4.94 6.04 59.63
C ASP A 512 5.41 6.83 58.39
N LEU A 513 4.79 6.60 57.23
CA LEU A 513 5.14 7.28 55.99
C LEU A 513 4.51 8.67 55.93
N LYS A 514 5.13 9.60 55.20
CA LYS A 514 4.47 10.85 54.85
C LYS A 514 3.47 10.60 53.71
N MET A 515 2.48 11.47 53.56
CA MET A 515 1.43 11.31 52.53
C MET A 515 1.98 11.19 51.09
N TYR A 516 3.11 11.82 50.80
CA TYR A 516 3.78 11.76 49.49
C TYR A 516 4.79 10.62 49.35
N GLN A 517 4.98 9.79 50.39
CA GLN A 517 5.95 8.69 50.39
C GLN A 517 5.26 7.34 50.26
N ALA A 518 5.93 6.41 49.59
CA ALA A 518 5.53 5.01 49.51
C ALA A 518 6.72 4.12 49.86
N GLY A 519 6.49 3.09 50.68
CA GLY A 519 7.54 2.14 51.04
C GLY A 519 7.71 1.09 49.96
N ILE A 520 8.91 0.99 49.39
CA ILE A 520 9.24 0.07 48.30
C ILE A 520 10.27 -0.97 48.78
N PRO A 521 9.98 -2.28 48.63
CA PRO A 521 10.92 -3.35 48.87
C PRO A 521 12.27 -3.15 48.16
N ARG A 522 13.37 -3.31 48.90
CA ARG A 522 14.74 -3.28 48.36
C ARG A 522 14.94 -4.21 47.15
N GLU A 523 14.44 -5.44 47.23
CA GLU A 523 14.50 -6.44 46.14
C GLU A 523 13.75 -5.98 44.87
N MET A 524 12.66 -5.24 45.03
CA MET A 524 11.90 -4.71 43.88
C MET A 524 12.60 -3.48 43.31
N ALA A 525 13.06 -2.56 44.17
CA ALA A 525 13.74 -1.35 43.77
C ALA A 525 15.02 -1.63 42.95
N ILE A 526 15.83 -2.61 43.36
CA ILE A 526 17.07 -2.94 42.64
C ILE A 526 16.83 -3.40 41.20
N ILE A 527 15.71 -4.10 40.95
CA ILE A 527 15.32 -4.54 39.60
C ILE A 527 14.79 -3.36 38.78
N LEU A 528 13.91 -2.54 39.36
CA LEU A 528 13.31 -1.38 38.68
C LEU A 528 14.37 -0.33 38.32
N PHE A 529 15.31 -0.05 39.22
CA PHE A 529 16.33 0.98 39.06
C PHE A 529 17.66 0.46 38.50
N LYS A 530 17.73 -0.80 38.05
CA LYS A 530 18.93 -1.44 37.50
C LYS A 530 19.79 -0.54 36.58
N PRO A 531 19.26 0.12 35.53
CA PRO A 531 20.08 0.94 34.64
C PRO A 531 20.65 2.19 35.33
N PHE A 532 19.95 2.72 36.33
CA PHE A 532 20.39 3.90 37.10
C PHE A 532 21.48 3.53 38.10
N VAL A 533 21.31 2.41 38.82
CA VAL A 533 22.33 1.88 39.73
C VAL A 533 23.63 1.57 38.98
N LEU A 534 23.55 0.91 37.82
CA LEU A 534 24.75 0.65 37.00
C LEU A 534 25.42 1.94 36.52
N ARG A 535 24.64 2.99 36.22
CA ARG A 535 25.19 4.29 35.82
C ARG A 535 25.92 4.96 36.98
N GLU A 536 25.38 4.88 38.20
CA GLU A 536 25.99 5.49 39.37
C GLU A 536 27.31 4.80 39.75
N LEU A 537 27.35 3.45 39.72
CA LEU A 537 28.59 2.70 39.93
C LEU A 537 29.68 3.07 38.90
N ILE A 538 29.30 3.31 37.65
CA ILE A 538 30.24 3.76 36.61
C ILE A 538 30.76 5.17 36.88
N LYS A 539 29.92 6.08 37.37
CA LYS A 539 30.36 7.43 37.76
C LYS A 539 31.35 7.40 38.93
N SER A 540 31.18 6.47 39.87
CA SER A 540 32.10 6.24 40.99
C SER A 540 33.44 5.62 40.58
N GLY A 541 33.70 5.46 39.28
CA GLY A 541 34.97 5.00 38.73
C GLY A 541 35.05 3.49 38.44
N ILE A 542 33.93 2.75 38.55
CA ILE A 542 33.91 1.30 38.30
C ILE A 542 33.68 1.02 36.81
N ASN A 543 34.45 0.09 36.24
CA ASN A 543 34.29 -0.31 34.84
C ASN A 543 32.94 -1.02 34.60
N ARG A 544 32.35 -0.87 33.40
CA ARG A 544 31.01 -1.42 33.07
C ARG A 544 30.88 -2.94 33.32
N GLY A 545 31.90 -3.72 32.96
CA GLY A 545 31.89 -5.18 33.18
C GLY A 545 31.95 -5.55 34.67
N GLU A 546 32.72 -4.79 35.45
CA GLU A 546 32.85 -4.97 36.89
C GLU A 546 31.58 -4.52 37.62
N ALA A 547 30.99 -3.38 37.25
CA ALA A 547 29.71 -2.90 37.78
C ALA A 547 28.59 -3.92 37.55
N THR A 548 28.58 -4.59 36.39
CA THR A 548 27.61 -5.65 36.10
C THR A 548 27.80 -6.87 37.03
N ARG A 549 29.06 -7.27 37.28
CA ARG A 549 29.37 -8.37 38.20
C ARG A 549 29.04 -8.02 39.65
N LYS A 550 29.37 -6.80 40.12
CA LYS A 550 29.00 -6.31 41.46
C LYS A 550 27.49 -6.27 41.64
N TYR A 551 26.75 -5.81 40.62
CA TYR A 551 25.29 -5.84 40.60
C TYR A 551 24.73 -7.27 40.72
N GLU A 552 25.29 -8.24 39.98
CA GLU A 552 24.86 -9.63 40.04
C GLU A 552 25.12 -10.29 41.40
N ARG A 553 26.17 -9.87 42.11
CA ARG A 553 26.53 -10.34 43.46
C ARG A 553 25.79 -9.61 44.58
N LEU A 554 25.15 -8.47 44.27
CA LEU A 554 24.46 -7.60 45.24
C LEU A 554 25.39 -7.08 46.36
N ASP A 555 26.60 -6.67 45.98
CA ASP A 555 27.60 -6.11 46.90
C ASP A 555 27.08 -4.82 47.60
N ASP A 556 27.67 -4.45 48.75
CA ASP A 556 27.24 -3.30 49.55
C ASP A 556 27.28 -1.96 48.79
N ASP A 557 28.25 -1.80 47.89
CA ASP A 557 28.37 -0.64 46.98
C ASP A 557 27.07 -0.42 46.17
N VAL A 558 26.37 -1.50 45.81
CA VAL A 558 25.15 -1.47 45.01
C VAL A 558 23.97 -0.94 45.82
N TRP A 559 23.90 -1.29 47.11
CA TRP A 559 22.87 -0.81 48.02
C TRP A 559 23.05 0.68 48.34
N ALA A 560 24.29 1.12 48.55
CA ALA A 560 24.61 2.53 48.71
C ALA A 560 24.22 3.35 47.46
N ALA A 561 24.57 2.84 46.27
CA ALA A 561 24.18 3.46 45.00
C ALA A 561 22.65 3.50 44.81
N LEU A 562 21.93 2.45 45.23
CA LEU A 562 20.46 2.42 45.18
C LEU A 562 19.84 3.49 46.09
N GLU A 563 20.32 3.65 47.31
CA GLU A 563 19.84 4.67 48.25
C GLU A 563 20.02 6.09 47.71
N GLU A 564 21.10 6.35 46.98
CA GLU A 564 21.35 7.63 46.33
C GLU A 564 20.40 7.87 45.15
N VAL A 565 20.23 6.88 44.28
CA VAL A 565 19.35 6.96 43.09
C VAL A 565 17.89 7.18 43.48
N VAL A 566 17.42 6.63 44.59
CA VAL A 566 16.00 6.63 44.98
C VAL A 566 15.49 8.00 45.45
N LYS A 567 16.36 8.87 46.02
CA LYS A 567 15.95 10.12 46.71
C LYS A 567 15.23 11.16 45.85
N GLU A 568 15.37 11.13 44.52
CA GLU A 568 14.72 12.10 43.62
C GLU A 568 14.01 11.45 42.43
N HIS A 569 13.72 10.14 42.54
CA HIS A 569 13.02 9.40 41.49
C HIS A 569 11.61 8.99 41.93
N PRO A 570 10.58 9.79 41.62
CA PRO A 570 9.21 9.43 41.96
C PRO A 570 8.78 8.18 41.19
N ILE A 571 7.99 7.36 41.86
CA ILE A 571 7.35 6.17 41.29
C ILE A 571 5.85 6.40 41.13
N LEU A 572 5.23 5.72 40.17
CA LEU A 572 3.78 5.71 40.04
C LEU A 572 3.24 4.42 40.66
N LEU A 573 2.24 4.55 41.53
CA LEU A 573 1.46 3.40 42.00
C LEU A 573 0.10 3.41 41.33
N ASN A 574 -0.35 2.23 40.89
CA ASN A 574 -1.66 2.04 40.28
C ASN A 574 -2.37 0.81 40.86
N ARG A 575 -3.68 0.93 41.12
CA ARG A 575 -4.56 -0.19 41.45
C ARG A 575 -5.54 -0.48 40.32
N ALA A 576 -5.64 -1.76 39.97
CA ALA A 576 -6.67 -2.22 39.04
C ALA A 576 -7.95 -2.60 39.81
N PRO A 577 -9.16 -2.21 39.35
CA PRO A 577 -9.45 -1.40 38.16
C PRO A 577 -9.28 0.12 38.40
N THR A 578 -8.65 0.82 37.45
CA THR A 578 -8.50 2.28 37.50
C THR A 578 -9.78 2.97 36.99
N LEU A 579 -10.63 3.43 37.90
CA LEU A 579 -11.92 4.05 37.56
C LEU A 579 -11.83 5.55 37.20
N HIS A 580 -10.88 6.25 37.81
CA HIS A 580 -10.67 7.69 37.62
C HIS A 580 -9.19 8.05 37.78
N ARG A 581 -8.82 9.28 37.44
CA ARG A 581 -7.43 9.77 37.48
C ARG A 581 -6.71 9.55 38.81
N LEU A 582 -7.42 9.60 39.94
CA LEU A 582 -6.81 9.46 41.28
C LEU A 582 -6.35 8.03 41.60
N GLY A 583 -6.68 7.05 40.77
CA GLY A 583 -6.20 5.67 40.91
C GLY A 583 -4.76 5.47 40.43
N ILE A 584 -4.12 6.53 39.93
CA ILE A 584 -2.68 6.59 39.64
C ILE A 584 -2.13 7.82 40.34
N GLN A 585 -1.16 7.64 41.23
CA GLN A 585 -0.51 8.75 41.93
C GLN A 585 1.00 8.53 41.99
N ALA A 586 1.74 9.64 42.07
CA ALA A 586 3.18 9.64 42.20
C ALA A 586 3.57 9.70 43.68
N PHE A 587 4.58 8.91 44.06
CA PHE A 587 5.13 8.88 45.41
C PHE A 587 6.66 8.90 45.37
N GLU A 588 7.25 9.48 46.41
CA GLU A 588 8.68 9.34 46.67
C GLU A 588 8.94 7.96 47.31
N PRO A 589 9.76 7.09 46.67
CA PRO A 589 10.04 5.78 47.19
C PRO A 589 10.94 5.85 48.44
N LYS A 590 10.51 5.18 49.51
CA LYS A 590 11.35 4.92 50.69
C LYS A 590 11.70 3.45 50.73
N LEU A 591 12.98 3.11 50.71
CA LEU A 591 13.41 1.72 50.76
C LEU A 591 13.01 1.09 52.10
N ILE A 592 12.39 -0.08 52.02
CA ILE A 592 11.97 -0.87 53.18
C ILE A 592 12.40 -2.33 53.03
N ASP A 593 12.54 -2.99 54.17
CA ASP A 593 12.77 -4.43 54.24
C ASP A 593 11.46 -5.20 54.10
N GLY A 594 11.54 -6.40 53.54
CA GLY A 594 10.39 -7.23 53.19
C GLY A 594 10.00 -7.11 51.73
N LYS A 595 8.84 -7.68 51.38
CA LYS A 595 8.39 -7.85 49.97
C LYS A 595 7.12 -7.09 49.61
N ALA A 596 6.43 -6.53 50.59
CA ALA A 596 5.16 -5.81 50.39
C ALA A 596 5.38 -4.30 50.26
N ILE A 597 4.55 -3.63 49.47
CA ILE A 597 4.57 -2.17 49.32
C ILE A 597 3.86 -1.56 50.52
N ARG A 598 4.45 -0.55 51.16
CA ARG A 598 3.78 0.20 52.24
C ARG A 598 3.10 1.43 51.68
N LEU A 599 1.82 1.60 51.97
CA LEU A 599 1.02 2.73 51.51
C LEU A 599 0.48 3.53 52.70
N HIS A 600 0.44 4.85 52.54
CA HIS A 600 -0.12 5.74 53.55
C HIS A 600 -1.66 5.57 53.66
N PRO A 601 -2.24 5.46 54.86
CA PRO A 601 -3.69 5.24 55.01
C PRO A 601 -4.57 6.32 54.36
N LEU A 602 -4.16 7.59 54.35
CA LEU A 602 -4.99 8.67 53.79
C LEU A 602 -5.15 8.62 52.26
N VAL A 603 -4.30 7.88 51.55
CA VAL A 603 -4.43 7.76 50.09
C VAL A 603 -5.27 6.55 49.67
N THR A 604 -5.58 5.63 50.59
CA THR A 604 -6.35 4.41 50.27
C THR A 604 -7.75 4.70 49.72
N PRO A 605 -8.51 5.73 50.17
CA PRO A 605 -9.82 6.02 49.60
C PRO A 605 -9.73 6.43 48.12
N ALA A 606 -8.65 7.12 47.74
CA ALA A 606 -8.43 7.52 46.35
C ALA A 606 -8.08 6.32 45.46
N PHE A 607 -7.43 5.28 45.97
CA PHE A 607 -7.22 4.03 45.23
C PHE A 607 -8.41 3.06 45.35
N ASN A 608 -9.40 3.39 46.19
CA ASN A 608 -10.45 2.50 46.63
C ASN A 608 -9.88 1.16 47.14
N ALA A 609 -8.76 1.23 47.87
CA ALA A 609 -7.98 0.07 48.29
C ALA A 609 -8.13 -0.21 49.78
N ASP A 610 -8.01 -1.47 50.16
CA ASP A 610 -7.89 -1.94 51.53
C ASP A 610 -6.64 -2.84 51.67
N PHE A 611 -6.44 -3.43 52.85
CA PHE A 611 -5.23 -4.19 53.19
C PHE A 611 -5.52 -5.69 53.41
N ASP A 612 -6.52 -6.24 52.72
CA ASP A 612 -6.96 -7.64 52.85
C ASP A 612 -6.27 -8.60 51.86
N GLY A 613 -5.37 -8.08 51.01
CA GLY A 613 -4.71 -8.82 49.94
C GLY A 613 -4.61 -8.07 48.61
N ASP A 614 -5.16 -6.85 48.56
CA ASP A 614 -5.01 -5.92 47.45
C ASP A 614 -3.55 -5.79 46.96
N GLN A 615 -3.41 -5.67 45.63
CA GLN A 615 -2.11 -5.54 44.97
C GLN A 615 -2.06 -4.25 44.16
N MET A 616 -0.90 -3.61 44.17
CA MET A 616 -0.60 -2.44 43.34
C MET A 616 0.54 -2.76 42.38
N ALA A 617 0.49 -2.11 41.22
CA ALA A 617 1.49 -2.16 40.16
C ALA A 617 2.29 -0.86 40.08
#